data_AF-A0A529FG73-F1
#
_entry.id   AF-A0A529FG73-F1
#
_cell.length_a   1.000
_cell.length_b   1.000
_cell.length_c   1.000
_cell.angle_alpha   90.00
_cell.angle_beta   90.00
_cell.angle_gamma   90.00
#
_symmetry.space_group_name_H-M   'P 1'
#
loop_
_entity.id
_entity.type
_entity.pdbx_description
1 polymer ?
#
loop_
_entity_poly.entity_id
_entity_poly.type
_entity_poly.pdbx_seq_one_letter_code
_entity_poly.pdbx_strand_id
1 'polypeptide(L)'
;LDAAERGARVFTRTACTAARRDKGLWSVEMRDGRTGVKTTVRAKALINAAGPWVNDVVNRVAGQNSKRNVRLVKGSHIVVPKFWEGRQAYLVQNNDKRVIFINPYQNDLALIGTTDIPYEGRPEDVAAEESEIDYLIKVVNRYFKRGLTRGDVVYSFSGVRPLYDDNA
;
A
#
# COMPACT_ATOMS: atom_id res chain seq x y z
N LEU A 1 17.62 3.66 7.99
CA LEU A 1 18.84 4.45 8.28
C LEU A 1 20.00 4.05 7.34
N ASP A 2 20.13 2.76 7.01
CA ASP A 2 21.16 2.21 6.11
C ASP A 2 21.57 3.10 4.91
N ALA A 3 20.65 3.52 4.04
CA ALA A 3 21.00 4.34 2.88
C ALA A 3 21.70 5.67 3.25
N ALA A 4 21.21 6.36 4.29
CA ALA A 4 21.79 7.63 4.74
C ALA A 4 23.16 7.43 5.39
N GLU A 5 23.32 6.35 6.16
CA GLU A 5 24.62 5.95 6.75
C GLU A 5 25.67 5.61 5.68
N ARG A 6 25.22 5.14 4.51
CA ARG A 6 26.06 4.93 3.32
C ARG A 6 26.25 6.18 2.46
N GLY A 7 25.81 7.35 2.93
CA GLY A 7 26.02 8.65 2.27
C GLY A 7 24.92 9.10 1.32
N ALA A 8 23.78 8.39 1.25
CA ALA A 8 22.65 8.85 0.46
C ALA A 8 21.96 10.06 1.12
N ARG A 9 21.53 11.03 0.31
CA ARG A 9 20.66 12.12 0.76
C ARG A 9 19.21 11.66 0.65
N VAL A 10 18.51 11.62 1.78
CA VAL A 10 17.11 11.15 1.86
C VAL A 10 16.20 12.34 2.14
N PHE A 11 15.27 12.60 1.23
CA PHE A 11 14.30 13.68 1.35
C PHE A 11 12.90 13.10 1.53
N THR A 12 12.36 13.20 2.74
CA THR A 12 10.94 12.94 2.99
C THR A 12 10.12 14.20 2.77
N ARG A 13 8.79 14.07 2.64
CA ARG A 13 7.89 15.20 2.35
C ARG A 13 8.34 16.05 1.14
N THR A 14 8.99 15.42 0.17
CA THR A 14 9.54 16.09 -1.01
C THR A 14 9.03 15.37 -2.24
N ALA A 15 8.18 16.03 -3.02
CA ALA A 15 7.57 15.44 -4.21
C ALA A 15 8.44 15.70 -5.45
N CYS A 16 8.64 14.69 -6.29
CA CYS A 16 9.17 14.87 -7.64
C CYS A 16 8.04 15.44 -8.52
N THR A 17 8.15 16.69 -8.95
CA THR A 17 7.11 17.39 -9.70
C THR A 17 7.35 17.40 -11.20
N ALA A 18 8.61 17.26 -11.63
CA ALA A 18 8.96 17.08 -13.04
C ALA A 18 10.29 16.32 -13.19
N ALA A 19 10.41 15.51 -14.24
CA ALA A 19 11.66 14.87 -14.65
C ALA A 19 11.82 14.95 -16.17
N ARG A 20 12.96 15.45 -16.65
CA ARG A 20 13.24 15.61 -18.09
C ARG A 20 14.67 15.16 -18.40
N ARG A 21 14.91 14.63 -19.60
CA ARG A 21 16.28 14.44 -20.10
C ARG A 21 16.78 15.76 -20.69
N ASP A 22 17.95 16.18 -20.27
CA ASP A 22 18.67 17.36 -20.77
C ASP A 22 20.16 17.03 -20.92
N LYS A 23 20.69 17.18 -22.14
CA LYS A 23 22.11 16.93 -22.48
C LYS A 23 22.71 15.64 -21.90
N GLY A 24 21.95 14.54 -22.00
CA GLY A 24 22.38 13.21 -21.56
C GLY A 24 22.23 12.93 -20.05
N LEU A 25 21.73 13.89 -19.27
CA LEU A 25 21.42 13.74 -17.85
C LEU A 25 19.91 13.89 -17.61
N TRP A 26 19.45 13.44 -16.45
CA TRP A 26 18.13 13.79 -15.92
C TRP A 26 18.21 15.12 -15.19
N SER A 27 17.24 16.01 -15.45
CA SER A 27 16.92 17.18 -14.65
C SER A 27 15.62 16.88 -13.90
N VAL A 28 15.67 16.92 -12.57
CA VAL A 28 14.56 16.52 -11.69
C VAL A 28 14.18 17.71 -10.82
N GLU A 29 12.96 18.21 -10.99
CA GLU A 29 12.35 19.21 -10.11
C GLU A 29 11.71 18.51 -8.92
N MET A 30 12.06 18.98 -7.72
CA MET A 30 11.52 18.53 -6.45
C MET A 30 10.87 19.70 -5.73
N ARG A 31 9.75 19.45 -5.05
CA ARG A 31 9.06 20.43 -4.21
C ARG A 31 8.98 19.95 -2.78
N ASP A 32 9.51 20.75 -1.84
CA ASP A 32 9.34 20.53 -0.41
C ASP A 32 7.87 20.78 -0.03
N GLY A 33 7.22 19.80 0.58
CA GLY A 33 5.81 19.84 0.98
C GLY A 33 5.53 20.68 2.23
N ARG A 34 6.56 21.06 3.00
CA ARG A 34 6.43 21.95 4.16
C ARG A 34 6.59 23.42 3.78
N THR A 35 7.60 23.72 2.96
CA THR A 35 7.97 25.10 2.62
C THR A 35 7.46 25.53 1.25
N GLY A 36 7.12 24.57 0.38
CA GLY A 36 6.78 24.83 -1.02
C GLY A 36 7.99 25.12 -1.92
N VAL A 37 9.20 25.20 -1.36
CA VAL A 37 10.43 25.51 -2.11
C VAL A 37 10.66 24.46 -3.18
N LYS A 38 10.97 24.92 -4.39
CA LYS A 38 11.35 24.08 -5.53
C LYS A 38 12.86 24.04 -5.67
N THR A 39 13.41 22.85 -5.88
CA THR A 39 14.83 22.62 -6.13
C THR A 39 15.00 21.70 -7.32
N THR A 40 16.02 21.93 -8.13
CA THR A 40 16.36 21.07 -9.27
C THR A 40 17.68 20.35 -9.02
N VAL A 41 17.70 19.04 -9.29
CA VAL A 41 18.93 18.22 -9.25
C VAL A 41 19.20 17.57 -10.59
N ARG A 42 20.47 17.29 -10.87
CA ARG A 42 20.89 16.53 -12.06
C ARG A 42 21.37 15.14 -11.67
N ALA A 43 20.99 14.14 -12.46
CA ALA A 43 21.37 12.74 -12.22
C ALA A 43 21.71 12.00 -13.52
N LYS A 44 22.62 11.02 -13.45
CA LYS A 44 22.93 10.14 -14.60
C LYS A 44 21.82 9.11 -14.86
N ALA A 45 21.11 8.70 -13.82
CA ALA A 45 20.03 7.74 -13.87
C ALA A 45 18.87 8.21 -12.97
N LEU A 46 17.66 7.79 -13.33
CA LEU A 46 16.45 8.02 -12.56
C LEU A 46 15.70 6.69 -12.45
N ILE A 47 15.32 6.33 -11.23
CA ILE A 47 14.54 5.12 -10.93
C ILE A 47 13.15 5.57 -10.49
N ASN A 48 12.12 5.08 -11.18
CA ASN A 48 10.74 5.23 -10.74
C ASN A 48 10.33 4.02 -9.88
N ALA A 49 10.34 4.21 -8.57
CA ALA A 49 9.90 3.23 -7.58
C ALA A 49 8.64 3.71 -6.82
N ALA A 50 7.76 4.45 -7.51
CA ALA A 50 6.62 5.13 -6.89
C ALA A 50 5.40 4.23 -6.61
N GLY A 51 5.54 2.90 -6.62
CA GLY A 51 4.46 1.96 -6.27
C GLY A 51 3.15 2.24 -7.03
N PRO A 52 2.01 2.45 -6.35
CA PRO A 52 0.72 2.79 -6.97
C PRO A 52 0.75 4.01 -7.90
N TRP A 53 1.68 4.94 -7.68
CA TRP A 53 1.83 6.14 -8.50
C TRP A 53 2.79 5.97 -9.69
N VAL A 54 3.26 4.75 -9.98
CA VAL A 54 4.26 4.50 -11.03
C VAL A 54 3.83 5.07 -12.39
N ASN A 55 2.56 4.89 -12.77
CA ASN A 55 2.02 5.42 -14.02
C ASN A 55 1.88 6.93 -14.02
N ASP A 56 1.47 7.53 -12.90
CA ASP A 56 1.40 8.99 -12.76
C ASP A 56 2.79 9.62 -12.94
N VAL A 57 3.82 8.99 -12.35
CA VAL A 57 5.21 9.46 -12.53
C VAL A 57 5.67 9.34 -13.99
N VAL A 58 5.34 8.25 -14.68
CA VAL A 58 5.68 8.10 -16.10
C VAL A 58 4.99 9.15 -16.96
N ASN A 59 3.66 9.27 -16.82
CA ASN A 59 2.84 10.06 -17.72
C ASN A 59 2.91 11.55 -17.39
N ARG A 60 2.68 11.93 -16.14
CA ARG A 60 2.58 13.34 -15.71
C ARG A 60 3.93 13.93 -15.37
N VAL A 61 4.75 13.21 -14.59
CA VAL A 61 6.02 13.74 -14.09
C VAL A 61 7.11 13.67 -15.15
N ALA A 62 7.23 12.58 -15.91
CA ALA A 62 8.25 12.41 -16.94
C ALA A 62 7.76 12.77 -18.37
N GLY A 63 6.46 12.89 -18.59
CA GLY A 63 5.88 13.17 -19.91
C GLY A 63 6.16 12.07 -20.93
N GLN A 64 6.28 10.82 -20.46
CA GLN A 64 6.56 9.66 -21.32
C GLN A 64 5.28 8.85 -21.51
N ASN A 65 5.15 8.19 -22.66
CA ASN A 65 4.06 7.25 -22.90
C ASN A 65 4.56 5.83 -22.65
N SER A 66 3.97 5.13 -21.67
CA SER A 66 4.21 3.71 -21.41
C SER A 66 3.00 2.89 -21.85
N LYS A 67 3.27 1.77 -22.54
CA LYS A 67 2.26 0.73 -22.80
C LYS A 67 2.05 -0.22 -21.62
N ARG A 68 2.95 -0.19 -20.63
CA ARG A 68 2.85 -0.99 -19.40
C ARG A 68 2.00 -0.24 -18.40
N ASN A 69 1.05 -0.96 -17.81
CA ASN A 69 0.10 -0.44 -16.83
C ASN A 69 0.19 -1.25 -15.52
N VAL A 70 -0.37 -0.70 -14.45
CA VAL A 70 -0.59 -1.43 -13.20
C VAL A 70 -2.07 -1.39 -12.88
N ARG A 71 -2.62 -2.55 -12.50
CA ARG A 71 -3.95 -2.64 -11.91
C ARG A 71 -3.82 -2.44 -10.40
N LEU A 72 -4.58 -1.50 -9.86
CA LEU A 72 -4.63 -1.29 -8.42
C LEU A 72 -5.67 -2.22 -7.81
N VAL A 73 -5.23 -2.99 -6.82
CA VAL A 73 -6.08 -3.89 -6.04
C VAL A 73 -6.03 -3.47 -4.58
N LYS A 74 -7.15 -2.99 -4.06
CA LYS A 74 -7.34 -2.67 -2.65
C LYS A 74 -7.34 -3.94 -1.81
N GLY A 75 -6.65 -3.86 -0.68
CA GLY A 75 -6.67 -4.87 0.36
C GLY A 75 -6.67 -4.26 1.74
N SER A 76 -7.65 -4.65 2.53
CA SER A 76 -7.92 -4.13 3.86
C SER A 76 -7.67 -5.17 4.95
N HIS A 77 -7.31 -4.69 6.12
CA HIS A 77 -7.15 -5.48 7.34
C HIS A 77 -7.94 -4.84 8.49
N ILE A 78 -8.37 -5.69 9.42
CA ILE A 78 -8.92 -5.27 10.71
C ILE A 78 -8.00 -5.71 11.85
N VAL A 79 -7.98 -4.93 12.92
CA VAL A 79 -7.26 -5.21 14.15
C VAL A 79 -8.26 -5.32 15.28
N VAL A 80 -8.20 -6.42 16.02
CA VAL A 80 -9.10 -6.76 17.14
C VAL A 80 -8.27 -7.24 18.33
N PRO A 81 -8.82 -7.29 19.56
CA PRO A 81 -8.17 -7.99 20.67
C PRO A 81 -7.94 -9.46 20.32
N LYS A 82 -6.76 -9.98 20.62
CA LYS A 82 -6.41 -11.38 20.40
C LYS A 82 -7.29 -12.28 21.28
N PHE A 83 -7.86 -13.30 20.66
CA PHE A 83 -8.88 -14.16 21.28
C PHE A 83 -8.45 -15.63 21.38
N TRP A 84 -7.14 -15.90 21.35
CA TRP A 84 -6.58 -17.24 21.52
C TRP A 84 -5.27 -17.21 22.30
N GLU A 85 -4.89 -18.36 22.87
CA GLU A 85 -3.62 -18.54 23.57
C GLU A 85 -2.49 -18.99 22.63
N GLY A 86 -1.28 -18.51 22.87
CA GLY A 86 -0.07 -18.87 22.11
C GLY A 86 0.36 -17.86 21.05
N ARG A 87 1.43 -18.19 20.32
CA ARG A 87 2.14 -17.29 19.38
C ARG A 87 1.87 -17.61 17.91
N GLN A 88 1.08 -18.64 17.65
CA GLN A 88 0.78 -19.11 16.31
C GLN A 88 -0.13 -18.14 15.56
N ALA A 89 0.06 -18.11 14.24
CA ALA A 89 -0.87 -17.54 13.28
C ALA A 89 -1.78 -18.64 12.72
N TYR A 90 -2.92 -18.24 12.18
CA TYR A 90 -3.83 -19.11 11.46
C TYR A 90 -3.97 -18.67 10.02
N LEU A 91 -4.09 -19.63 9.12
CA LEU A 91 -4.54 -19.46 7.75
C LEU A 91 -5.85 -20.22 7.60
N VAL A 92 -6.90 -19.53 7.17
CA VAL A 92 -8.20 -20.14 6.92
C VAL A 92 -8.61 -19.98 5.46
N GLN A 93 -9.27 -20.99 4.90
CA GLN A 93 -9.81 -20.94 3.55
C GLN A 93 -11.20 -20.30 3.59
N ASN A 94 -11.53 -19.44 2.64
CA ASN A 94 -12.87 -18.87 2.53
C ASN A 94 -13.63 -19.48 1.34
N ASN A 95 -14.95 -19.29 1.31
CA ASN A 95 -15.85 -19.87 0.30
C ASN A 95 -15.55 -19.36 -1.11
N ASP A 96 -14.94 -18.18 -1.22
CA ASP A 96 -14.49 -17.58 -2.48
C ASP A 96 -13.10 -18.09 -2.91
N LYS A 97 -12.61 -19.17 -2.31
CA LYS A 97 -11.31 -19.80 -2.54
C LYS A 97 -10.10 -18.94 -2.13
N ARG A 98 -10.32 -17.76 -1.51
CA ARG A 98 -9.23 -16.96 -0.94
C ARG A 98 -8.80 -17.52 0.40
N VAL A 99 -7.59 -17.18 0.80
CA VAL A 99 -7.06 -17.48 2.14
C VAL A 99 -6.99 -16.19 2.96
N ILE A 100 -7.35 -16.29 4.24
CA ILE A 100 -7.30 -15.19 5.20
C ILE A 100 -6.34 -15.57 6.32
N PHE A 101 -5.44 -14.64 6.64
CA PHE A 101 -4.50 -14.75 7.73
C PHE A 101 -5.07 -14.08 8.98
N ILE A 102 -4.86 -14.73 10.12
CA ILE A 102 -5.21 -14.25 11.46
C ILE A 102 -3.93 -14.36 12.28
N ASN A 103 -3.25 -13.22 12.44
CA ASN A 103 -1.89 -13.17 12.98
C ASN A 103 -1.89 -12.50 14.35
N PRO A 104 -1.10 -12.98 15.33
CA PRO A 104 -0.78 -12.18 16.50
C PRO A 104 -0.15 -10.86 16.06
N TYR A 105 -0.59 -9.76 16.65
CA TYR A 105 -0.14 -8.41 16.32
C TYR A 105 0.02 -7.61 17.61
N GLN A 106 1.10 -6.84 17.73
CA GLN A 106 1.37 -5.95 18.86
C GLN A 106 0.87 -6.46 20.22
N ASN A 107 1.61 -7.40 20.82
CA ASN A 107 1.28 -8.04 22.10
C ASN A 107 -0.05 -8.81 22.09
N ASP A 108 -1.16 -8.14 22.41
CA ASP A 108 -2.48 -8.68 22.71
C ASP A 108 -3.51 -8.41 21.62
N LEU A 109 -3.09 -8.03 20.41
CA LEU A 109 -3.97 -7.82 19.26
C LEU A 109 -3.86 -8.95 18.23
N ALA A 110 -4.83 -8.99 17.34
CA ALA A 110 -4.86 -9.86 16.18
C ALA A 110 -5.04 -9.01 14.92
N LEU A 111 -4.20 -9.24 13.93
CA LEU A 111 -4.29 -8.66 12.59
C LEU A 111 -4.96 -9.67 11.65
N ILE A 112 -6.10 -9.28 11.08
CA ILE A 112 -6.93 -10.15 10.24
C ILE A 112 -7.02 -9.54 8.83
N GLY A 113 -6.70 -10.33 7.81
CA GLY A 113 -6.80 -9.89 6.43
C GLY A 113 -6.36 -10.94 5.41
N THR A 114 -6.51 -10.67 4.12
CA THR A 114 -6.90 -9.39 3.51
C THR A 114 -8.05 -9.56 2.53
N THR A 115 -8.66 -8.46 2.12
CA THR A 115 -9.54 -8.39 0.95
C THR A 115 -8.75 -8.21 -0.34
N ASP A 116 -9.44 -8.41 -1.47
CA ASP A 116 -8.96 -8.27 -2.84
C ASP A 116 -10.09 -7.66 -3.67
N ILE A 117 -9.99 -6.35 -3.94
CA ILE A 117 -11.02 -5.53 -4.58
C ILE A 117 -10.36 -4.60 -5.60
N PRO A 118 -10.79 -4.57 -6.88
CA PRO A 118 -10.32 -3.58 -7.85
C PRO A 118 -10.52 -2.14 -7.35
N TYR A 119 -9.55 -1.26 -7.59
CA TYR A 119 -9.58 0.11 -7.09
C TYR A 119 -9.22 1.12 -8.18
N GLU A 120 -10.08 2.12 -8.38
CA GLU A 120 -9.90 3.16 -9.41
C GLU A 120 -9.66 4.56 -8.81
N GLY A 121 -9.73 4.67 -7.48
CA GLY A 121 -9.54 5.94 -6.78
C GLY A 121 -8.08 6.35 -6.61
N ARG A 122 -7.88 7.45 -5.89
CA ARG A 122 -6.54 7.93 -5.50
C ARG A 122 -5.94 6.98 -4.45
N PRO A 123 -4.73 6.43 -4.66
CA PRO A 123 -4.10 5.52 -3.71
C PRO A 123 -4.00 6.07 -2.28
N GLU A 124 -3.84 7.38 -2.13
CA GLU A 124 -3.78 8.08 -0.84
C GLU A 124 -5.13 8.17 -0.09
N ASP A 125 -6.25 8.00 -0.78
CA ASP A 125 -7.60 8.09 -0.21
C ASP A 125 -8.17 6.69 0.13
N VAL A 126 -7.37 5.62 -0.04
CA VAL A 126 -7.83 4.25 0.19
C VAL A 126 -8.16 4.00 1.66
N ALA A 127 -9.34 3.44 1.91
CA ALA A 127 -9.82 3.06 3.24
C ALA A 127 -10.57 1.73 3.18
N ALA A 128 -10.62 1.05 4.33
CA ALA A 128 -11.43 -0.14 4.49
C ALA A 128 -12.92 0.25 4.51
N GLU A 129 -13.73 -0.40 3.67
CA GLU A 129 -15.18 -0.23 3.67
C GLU A 129 -15.85 -1.17 4.69
N GLU A 130 -17.05 -0.82 5.15
CA GLU A 130 -17.79 -1.67 6.10
C GLU A 130 -18.08 -3.06 5.53
N SER A 131 -18.27 -3.18 4.20
CA SER A 131 -18.44 -4.46 3.52
C SER A 131 -17.19 -5.37 3.63
N GLU A 132 -16.00 -4.78 3.65
CA GLU A 132 -14.72 -5.48 3.84
C GLU A 132 -14.54 -5.92 5.28
N ILE A 133 -14.90 -5.06 6.24
CA ILE A 133 -14.86 -5.39 7.67
C ILE A 133 -15.80 -6.56 7.97
N ASP A 134 -17.05 -6.47 7.48
CA ASP A 134 -18.03 -7.53 7.60
C ASP A 134 -17.57 -8.84 6.96
N TYR A 135 -16.94 -8.76 5.78
CA TYR A 135 -16.36 -9.91 5.11
C TYR A 135 -15.31 -10.60 6.01
N LEU A 136 -14.38 -9.85 6.59
CA LEU A 136 -13.33 -10.40 7.45
C LEU A 136 -13.88 -10.99 8.75
N ILE A 137 -14.84 -10.31 9.40
CA ILE A 137 -15.52 -10.83 10.60
C ILE A 137 -16.24 -12.14 10.29
N LYS A 138 -16.98 -12.21 9.17
CA LYS A 138 -17.71 -13.42 8.75
C LYS A 138 -16.78 -14.60 8.52
N VAL A 139 -15.57 -14.37 8.00
CA VAL A 139 -14.58 -15.44 7.83
C VAL A 139 -14.10 -15.96 9.18
N VAL A 140 -13.73 -15.07 10.11
CA VAL A 140 -13.26 -15.48 11.44
C VAL A 140 -14.35 -16.26 12.19
N ASN A 141 -15.58 -15.75 12.18
CA ASN A 141 -16.72 -16.37 12.89
C ASN A 141 -17.12 -17.74 12.35
N ARG A 142 -16.67 -18.12 11.15
CA ARG A 142 -16.88 -19.48 10.62
C ARG A 142 -15.96 -20.51 11.27
N TYR A 143 -14.76 -20.09 11.69
CA TYR A 143 -13.71 -21.00 12.15
C TYR A 143 -13.50 -20.97 13.66
N PHE A 144 -13.81 -19.85 14.32
CA PHE A 144 -13.53 -19.65 15.75
C PHE A 144 -14.80 -19.66 16.60
N LYS A 145 -14.68 -20.18 17.83
CA LYS A 145 -15.77 -20.22 18.82
C LYS A 145 -16.13 -18.83 19.35
N ARG A 146 -15.15 -17.93 19.42
CA ARG A 146 -15.38 -16.53 19.80
C ARG A 146 -16.00 -15.81 18.60
N GLY A 147 -17.26 -15.41 18.72
CA GLY A 147 -17.91 -14.56 17.74
C GLY A 147 -17.38 -13.13 17.86
N LEU A 148 -16.69 -12.66 16.83
CA LEU A 148 -16.34 -11.26 16.65
C LEU A 148 -17.54 -10.47 16.12
N THR A 149 -17.61 -9.22 16.54
CA THR A 149 -18.57 -8.22 16.10
C THR A 149 -17.84 -7.00 15.58
N ARG A 150 -18.57 -6.10 14.92
CA ARG A 150 -18.01 -4.81 14.47
C ARG A 150 -17.43 -3.99 15.63
N GLY A 151 -17.97 -4.14 16.85
CA GLY A 151 -17.51 -3.47 18.06
C GLY A 151 -16.17 -3.97 18.60
N ASP A 152 -15.73 -5.17 18.21
CA ASP A 152 -14.40 -5.68 18.57
C ASP A 152 -13.28 -5.10 17.69
N VAL A 153 -13.62 -4.41 16.59
CA VAL A 153 -12.64 -3.79 15.68
C VAL A 153 -12.13 -2.49 16.27
N VAL A 154 -10.88 -2.52 16.73
CA VAL A 154 -10.18 -1.37 17.33
C VAL A 154 -9.64 -0.43 16.26
N TYR A 155 -9.16 -0.98 15.15
CA TYR A 155 -8.60 -0.23 14.04
C TYR A 155 -8.73 -1.02 12.74
N SER A 156 -8.78 -0.32 11.62
CA SER A 156 -8.73 -0.89 10.28
C SER A 156 -7.83 -0.04 9.40
N PHE A 157 -7.09 -0.69 8.50
CA PHE A 157 -6.30 0.01 7.49
C PHE A 157 -6.43 -0.67 6.15
N SER A 158 -6.12 0.08 5.10
CA SER A 158 -6.15 -0.39 3.73
C SER A 158 -4.94 0.10 2.96
N GLY A 159 -4.63 -0.61 1.89
CA GLY A 159 -3.60 -0.24 0.94
C GLY A 159 -3.97 -0.76 -0.44
N VAL A 160 -3.34 -0.20 -1.47
CA VAL A 160 -3.49 -0.67 -2.84
C VAL A 160 -2.22 -1.36 -3.32
N ARG A 161 -2.40 -2.53 -3.92
CA ARG A 161 -1.34 -3.32 -4.55
C ARG A 161 -1.22 -2.87 -6.00
N PRO A 162 -0.08 -2.33 -6.44
CA PRO A 162 0.18 -2.09 -7.86
C PRO A 162 0.60 -3.39 -8.53
N LEU A 163 -0.38 -4.14 -9.05
CA LEU A 163 -0.12 -5.38 -9.75
C LEU A 163 0.19 -5.07 -11.21
N TYR A 164 1.20 -5.72 -11.78
CA TYR A 164 1.47 -5.61 -13.20
C TYR A 164 0.26 -6.09 -13.99
N ASP A 165 -0.20 -5.28 -14.94
CA ASP A 165 -1.30 -5.64 -15.81
C ASP A 165 -0.77 -6.54 -16.95
N ASP A 166 -1.03 -7.83 -16.83
CA ASP A 166 -0.60 -8.85 -17.80
C ASP A 166 -1.62 -9.05 -18.93
N ASN A 167 -2.72 -8.29 -18.96
CA ASN A 167 -3.82 -8.40 -19.94
C ASN A 167 -4.38 -9.83 -20.07
N ALA A 168 -4.34 -10.62 -18.99
CA ALA A 168 -4.93 -11.97 -18.94
C ALA A 168 -6.46 -11.95 -18.83
#